data_AF-A0A7S0MWD9-F1
#
_entry.id   AF-A0A7S0MWD9-F1
#
_cell.length_a   1.000
_cell.length_b   1.000
_cell.length_c   1.000
_cell.angle_alpha   90.00
_cell.angle_beta   90.00
_cell.angle_gamma   90.00
#
_symmetry.space_group_name_H-M   'P 1'
#
loop_
_entity.id
_entity.type
_entity.pdbx_description
1 polymer ?
#
loop_
_entity_poly.entity_id
_entity_poly.type
_entity_poly.pdbx_seq_one_letter_code
_entity_poly.pdbx_strand_id
1 'polypeptide(L)'
;RDDEREERSRGDDDKDRKRGENDGPENKEEGAADAAPKEPKKELKGRTGGAYVPPFKLAQMLKEIEDKSSPEYQRMTWDALRKSINGLVNKVNISNLTNILPEMFGENLVRGRGLFARSIMKSQMASPAFTSVYAAVVAVVNTKFPELGELVLRRVVLQFRRAYKRNDKPVCVAATKLLAHLVMQQAAHELLALELLTVLLSQPTDDSVEVAIEFVKEVGYTLSELSPQGLHSIFERFRGILHEGEIDKRVQFMIESLFAIRKAGFEGHQGVPKELDLVESDDQITHEMSLEDELNAETGLDVFKVDPEYEENQAKYEQLKKEILGEGGEEEEDGDDDDGD
;
A
#
# COMPACT_ATOMS: atom_id res chain seq x y z
N ARG A 1 -13.06 67.90 34.52
CA ARG A 1 -13.48 66.51 34.83
C ARG A 1 -12.84 65.66 33.77
N ASP A 2 -11.61 65.22 34.05
CA ASP A 2 -11.05 63.85 33.93
C ASP A 2 -11.70 62.95 32.85
N ASP A 3 -10.99 62.20 32.01
CA ASP A 3 -9.86 61.30 32.30
C ASP A 3 -9.08 60.84 31.02
N GLU A 4 -7.92 60.22 31.26
CA GLU A 4 -6.89 59.67 30.38
C GLU A 4 -7.32 58.49 29.45
N ARG A 5 -6.62 58.30 28.30
CA ARG A 5 -5.77 57.11 28.05
C ARG A 5 -5.09 57.08 26.67
N GLU A 6 -3.87 56.52 26.72
CA GLU A 6 -2.80 56.44 25.73
C GLU A 6 -3.03 55.42 24.58
N GLU A 7 -2.59 55.76 23.37
CA GLU A 7 -2.35 54.83 22.25
C GLU A 7 -0.84 54.61 22.04
N ARG A 8 -0.44 53.35 21.85
CA ARG A 8 0.96 52.94 21.63
C ARG A 8 1.31 52.85 20.14
N SER A 9 2.22 53.74 19.75
CA SER A 9 3.41 53.63 18.87
C SER A 9 3.45 52.65 17.68
N ARG A 10 3.66 53.25 16.49
CA ARG A 10 4.21 52.70 15.24
C ARG A 10 5.64 53.26 15.01
N GLY A 11 6.48 52.57 14.25
CA GLY A 11 7.75 53.06 13.68
C GLY A 11 8.84 51.98 13.75
N ASP A 12 9.34 51.32 12.71
CA ASP A 12 9.87 51.67 11.37
C ASP A 12 11.41 51.79 11.33
N ASP A 13 11.96 51.34 10.19
CA ASP A 13 13.30 51.55 9.60
C ASP A 13 14.58 50.83 10.09
N ASP A 14 14.97 49.84 9.27
CA ASP A 14 16.20 49.73 8.45
C ASP A 14 17.39 50.70 8.71
N LYS A 15 18.62 50.16 8.86
CA LYS A 15 19.83 50.58 8.12
C LYS A 15 21.17 49.94 8.55
N ASP A 16 21.90 49.58 7.49
CA ASP A 16 23.31 49.87 7.21
C ASP A 16 24.48 48.92 7.55
N ARG A 17 25.26 48.75 6.47
CA ARG A 17 26.51 48.01 6.27
C ARG A 17 27.72 48.77 6.85
N LYS A 18 28.77 48.04 7.27
CA LYS A 18 30.18 48.47 7.03
C LYS A 18 31.20 47.33 7.13
N ARG A 19 32.30 47.58 6.42
CA ARG A 19 33.36 46.73 5.87
C ARG A 19 34.63 46.81 6.74
N GLY A 20 35.46 45.77 6.75
CA GLY A 20 36.82 45.79 7.31
C GLY A 20 37.68 44.64 6.78
N GLU A 21 38.85 44.98 6.23
CA GLU A 21 39.91 44.12 5.63
C GLU A 21 41.04 43.77 6.64
N ASN A 22 42.02 42.99 6.16
CA ASN A 22 43.35 42.59 6.71
C ASN A 22 43.40 41.34 7.62
N ASP A 23 44.38 40.42 7.58
CA ASP A 23 45.68 40.28 6.90
C ASP A 23 46.09 38.77 6.89
N GLY A 24 46.91 38.34 5.93
CA GLY A 24 47.60 37.02 5.93
C GLY A 24 48.81 36.97 6.88
N PRO A 25 49.52 35.81 7.00
CA PRO A 25 50.58 35.54 6.01
C PRO A 25 50.81 34.05 5.64
N GLU A 26 51.53 33.87 4.52
CA GLU A 26 52.09 32.62 3.98
C GLU A 26 53.31 32.10 4.77
N ASN A 27 53.57 30.78 4.72
CA ASN A 27 54.64 30.16 3.89
C ASN A 27 55.27 28.89 4.54
N LYS A 28 55.35 27.77 3.79
CA LYS A 28 56.55 26.92 3.53
C LYS A 28 56.23 25.48 3.06
N GLU A 29 56.79 25.13 1.91
CA GLU A 29 57.13 23.79 1.37
C GLU A 29 58.08 23.02 2.35
N GLU A 30 58.37 21.71 2.33
CA GLU A 30 58.39 20.63 1.32
C GLU A 30 58.69 19.31 2.10
N GLY A 31 58.38 18.12 1.57
CA GLY A 31 58.95 16.86 2.09
C GLY A 31 58.14 15.58 1.87
N ALA A 32 58.53 14.77 0.89
CA ALA A 32 57.98 13.45 0.57
C ALA A 32 58.41 12.34 1.57
N ALA A 33 57.49 11.44 1.91
CA ALA A 33 57.80 10.03 2.19
C ALA A 33 56.54 9.14 2.15
N ASP A 34 56.71 8.00 1.51
CA ASP A 34 55.82 6.89 1.23
C ASP A 34 55.19 6.26 2.49
N ALA A 35 53.86 6.09 2.52
CA ALA A 35 53.17 5.20 3.45
C ALA A 35 51.75 4.87 2.94
N ALA A 36 51.57 3.60 2.52
CA ALA A 36 50.28 3.03 2.13
C ALA A 36 49.17 3.25 3.18
N PRO A 37 47.93 3.63 2.79
CA PRO A 37 46.86 3.78 3.75
C PRO A 37 46.31 2.40 4.15
N LYS A 38 46.57 1.98 5.39
CA LYS A 38 45.79 0.93 6.05
C LYS A 38 44.36 1.41 6.24
N GLU A 39 43.40 0.69 5.67
CA GLU A 39 41.97 0.95 5.87
C GLU A 39 41.59 0.81 7.36
N PRO A 40 40.90 1.79 7.96
CA PRO A 40 40.35 1.62 9.29
C PRO A 40 39.06 0.79 9.19
N LYS A 41 39.06 -0.40 9.82
CA LYS A 41 37.85 -1.16 10.14
C LYS A 41 36.91 -0.26 10.94
N LYS A 42 35.88 0.30 10.29
CA LYS A 42 34.78 0.98 10.97
C LYS A 42 33.81 -0.07 11.51
N GLU A 43 33.95 -0.36 12.79
CA GLU A 43 32.90 -1.00 13.58
C GLU A 43 31.61 -0.17 13.48
N LEU A 44 30.59 -0.73 12.82
CA LEU A 44 29.24 -0.16 12.75
C LEU A 44 28.48 -0.48 14.04
N LYS A 45 28.73 0.29 15.10
CA LYS A 45 27.82 0.39 16.25
C LYS A 45 27.37 1.84 16.44
N GLY A 46 26.27 2.17 15.79
CA GLY A 46 25.51 3.41 16.02
C GLY A 46 24.06 3.08 16.35
N ARG A 47 23.63 3.43 17.56
CA ARG A 47 22.24 3.31 18.03
C ARG A 47 21.32 4.16 17.14
N THR A 48 20.19 3.55 16.75
CA THR A 48 18.97 4.18 16.20
C THR A 48 19.18 5.09 14.97
N GLY A 49 19.32 4.48 13.79
CA GLY A 49 19.30 5.19 12.51
C GLY A 49 20.33 4.64 11.54
N GLY A 50 20.04 3.47 10.97
CA GLY A 50 20.95 2.81 10.03
C GLY A 50 21.27 3.71 8.84
N ALA A 51 22.57 3.95 8.59
CA ALA A 51 23.05 4.62 7.40
C ALA A 51 22.51 3.89 6.15
N TYR A 52 21.97 4.64 5.18
CA TYR A 52 21.47 4.04 3.94
C TYR A 52 22.62 3.37 3.19
N VAL A 53 22.58 2.03 3.14
CA VAL A 53 23.44 1.23 2.25
C VAL A 53 22.73 1.12 0.90
N PRO A 54 23.34 1.61 -0.21
CA PRO A 54 22.81 1.45 -1.56
C PRO A 54 22.65 -0.03 -1.95
N PRO A 55 21.63 -0.38 -2.77
CA PRO A 55 21.34 -1.77 -3.13
C PRO A 55 22.53 -2.56 -3.69
N PHE A 56 23.32 -1.96 -4.57
CA PHE A 56 24.52 -2.61 -5.14
C PHE A 56 25.58 -2.92 -4.07
N LYS A 57 25.80 -2.00 -3.12
CA LYS A 57 26.75 -2.22 -2.02
C LYS A 57 26.25 -3.29 -1.06
N LEU A 58 24.94 -3.33 -0.81
CA LEU A 58 24.34 -4.37 0.01
C LEU A 58 24.47 -5.75 -0.66
N ALA A 59 24.23 -5.83 -1.97
CA ALA A 59 24.41 -7.06 -2.74
C ALA A 59 25.87 -7.56 -2.70
N GLN A 60 26.85 -6.66 -2.79
CA GLN A 60 28.27 -7.03 -2.65
C GLN A 60 28.59 -7.54 -1.24
N MET A 61 28.15 -6.83 -0.20
CA MET A 61 28.32 -7.27 1.20
C MET A 61 27.68 -8.63 1.46
N LEU A 62 26.48 -8.89 0.92
CA LEU A 62 25.78 -10.17 1.08
C LEU A 62 26.49 -11.33 0.37
N LYS A 63 27.27 -11.07 -0.69
CA LYS A 63 28.08 -12.09 -1.38
C LYS A 63 29.32 -12.51 -0.59
N GLU A 64 29.85 -11.63 0.25
CA GLU A 64 31.04 -11.86 1.06
C GLU A 64 30.74 -12.59 2.38
N ILE A 65 29.46 -12.76 2.74
CA ILE A 65 29.04 -13.46 3.96
C ILE A 65 28.86 -14.95 3.65
N GLU A 66 29.68 -15.80 4.28
CA GLU A 66 29.60 -17.26 4.15
C GLU A 66 28.40 -17.84 4.92
N ASP A 67 28.10 -17.33 6.12
CA ASP A 67 26.97 -17.80 6.95
C ASP A 67 25.67 -17.05 6.63
N LYS A 68 24.88 -17.63 5.71
CA LYS A 68 23.56 -17.15 5.29
C LYS A 68 22.46 -17.42 6.32
N SER A 69 22.71 -18.23 7.34
CA SER A 69 21.76 -18.54 8.41
C SER A 69 21.85 -17.55 9.57
N SER A 70 22.96 -16.80 9.67
CA SER A 70 23.22 -15.86 10.78
C SER A 70 22.08 -14.82 10.97
N PRO A 71 21.73 -14.48 12.23
CA PRO A 71 20.76 -13.43 12.53
C PRO A 71 21.06 -12.09 11.84
N GLU A 72 22.34 -11.74 11.71
CA GLU A 72 22.81 -10.54 11.04
C GLU A 72 22.51 -10.58 9.53
N TYR A 73 22.83 -11.68 8.86
CA TYR A 73 22.53 -11.86 7.44
C TYR A 73 21.02 -11.80 7.19
N GLN A 74 20.24 -12.56 7.97
CA GLN A 74 18.79 -12.57 7.86
C GLN A 74 18.17 -11.18 8.08
N ARG A 75 18.75 -10.38 8.99
CA ARG A 75 18.31 -9.01 9.23
C ARG A 75 18.62 -8.11 8.04
N MET A 76 19.82 -8.22 7.46
CA MET A 76 20.20 -7.46 6.27
C MET A 76 19.29 -7.79 5.08
N THR A 77 18.99 -9.07 4.83
CA THR A 77 18.09 -9.49 3.74
C THR A 77 16.65 -9.09 4.00
N TRP A 78 16.19 -9.10 5.26
CA TRP A 78 14.88 -8.57 5.64
C TRP A 78 14.75 -7.07 5.35
N ASP A 79 15.75 -6.28 5.71
CA ASP A 79 15.76 -4.84 5.46
C ASP A 79 15.84 -4.53 3.94
N ALA A 80 16.51 -5.38 3.16
CA ALA A 80 16.51 -5.33 1.70
C ALA A 80 15.12 -5.63 1.12
N LEU A 81 14.52 -6.77 1.51
CA LEU A 81 13.18 -7.20 1.10
C LEU A 81 12.15 -6.11 1.38
N ARG A 82 12.19 -5.52 2.58
CA ARG A 82 11.32 -4.39 2.94
C ARG A 82 11.48 -3.21 2.01
N LYS A 83 12.71 -2.83 1.65
CA LYS A 83 12.96 -1.71 0.73
C LYS A 83 12.49 -2.04 -0.68
N SER A 84 12.70 -3.28 -1.13
CA SER A 84 12.32 -3.73 -2.47
C SER A 84 10.79 -3.72 -2.64
N ILE A 85 10.05 -4.41 -1.76
CA ILE A 85 8.58 -4.43 -1.77
C ILE A 85 7.99 -3.00 -1.73
N ASN A 86 8.47 -2.15 -0.80
CA ASN A 86 8.01 -0.76 -0.74
C ASN A 86 8.35 0.02 -2.03
N GLY A 87 9.51 -0.24 -2.62
CA GLY A 87 9.95 0.38 -3.87
C GLY A 87 9.06 0.01 -5.04
N LEU A 88 8.71 -1.28 -5.19
CA LEU A 88 7.83 -1.79 -6.24
C LEU A 88 6.42 -1.23 -6.10
N VAL A 89 5.84 -1.32 -4.89
CA VAL A 89 4.49 -0.79 -4.62
C VAL A 89 4.41 0.71 -4.87
N ASN A 90 5.43 1.50 -4.54
CA ASN A 90 5.39 2.95 -4.78
C ASN A 90 5.55 3.37 -6.24
N LYS A 91 6.10 2.50 -7.10
CA LYS A 91 6.33 2.78 -8.53
C LYS A 91 5.20 2.28 -9.43
N VAL A 92 4.35 1.40 -8.90
CA VAL A 92 3.31 0.75 -9.68
C VAL A 92 2.26 1.76 -10.16
N ASN A 93 1.88 1.64 -11.43
CA ASN A 93 0.83 2.39 -12.07
C ASN A 93 0.23 1.54 -13.21
N ILE A 94 -0.84 2.03 -13.82
CA ILE A 94 -1.56 1.31 -14.88
C ILE A 94 -0.63 0.87 -16.02
N SER A 95 0.30 1.73 -16.44
CA SER A 95 1.15 1.48 -17.61
C SER A 95 2.31 0.50 -17.36
N ASN A 96 2.71 0.26 -16.11
CA ASN A 96 3.85 -0.59 -15.78
C ASN A 96 3.51 -1.78 -14.87
N LEU A 97 2.23 -1.95 -14.48
CA LEU A 97 1.80 -3.00 -13.56
C LEU A 97 2.27 -4.38 -14.01
N THR A 98 2.05 -4.72 -15.29
CA THR A 98 2.46 -6.02 -15.87
C THR A 98 3.97 -6.28 -15.81
N ASN A 99 4.79 -5.23 -15.85
CA ASN A 99 6.25 -5.34 -15.73
C ASN A 99 6.70 -5.44 -14.26
N ILE A 100 6.01 -4.74 -13.35
CA ILE A 100 6.31 -4.75 -11.91
C ILE A 100 5.91 -6.07 -11.25
N LEU A 101 4.89 -6.76 -11.75
CA LEU A 101 4.40 -8.01 -11.17
C LEU A 101 5.46 -9.13 -11.16
N PRO A 102 6.18 -9.43 -12.26
CA PRO A 102 7.31 -10.36 -12.22
C PRO A 102 8.41 -9.96 -11.23
N GLU A 103 8.79 -8.68 -11.18
CA GLU A 103 9.76 -8.18 -10.19
C GLU A 103 9.27 -8.39 -8.76
N MET A 104 7.97 -8.25 -8.53
CA MET A 104 7.34 -8.45 -7.22
C MET A 104 7.31 -9.92 -6.81
N PHE A 105 7.03 -10.84 -7.73
CA PHE A 105 7.15 -12.29 -7.49
C PHE A 105 8.61 -12.74 -7.35
N GLY A 106 9.57 -11.93 -7.81
CA GLY A 106 10.99 -12.11 -7.54
C GLY A 106 11.38 -11.94 -6.07
N GLU A 107 10.59 -11.20 -5.29
CA GLU A 107 10.81 -10.96 -3.87
C GLU A 107 10.08 -11.99 -3.02
N ASN A 108 10.68 -12.49 -1.93
CA ASN A 108 10.01 -13.48 -1.06
C ASN A 108 8.79 -12.92 -0.34
N LEU A 109 7.64 -12.98 -1.02
CA LEU A 109 6.35 -12.47 -0.55
C LEU A 109 5.78 -13.28 0.62
N VAL A 110 6.11 -14.58 0.75
CA VAL A 110 5.68 -15.41 1.89
C VAL A 110 6.33 -14.92 3.19
N ARG A 111 7.65 -14.69 3.15
CA ARG A 111 8.40 -14.07 4.26
C ARG A 111 7.99 -12.61 4.44
N GLY A 112 7.79 -11.90 3.34
CA GLY A 112 7.48 -10.48 3.29
C GLY A 112 5.99 -10.13 3.43
N ARG A 113 5.09 -11.08 3.72
CA ARG A 113 3.64 -10.88 3.62
C ARG A 113 3.10 -9.70 4.45
N GLY A 114 3.61 -9.53 5.67
CA GLY A 114 3.28 -8.38 6.51
C GLY A 114 3.78 -7.05 5.92
N LEU A 115 4.98 -7.08 5.31
CA LEU A 115 5.57 -5.92 4.63
C LEU A 115 4.78 -5.54 3.38
N PHE A 116 4.36 -6.52 2.59
CA PHE A 116 3.50 -6.32 1.42
C PHE A 116 2.17 -5.68 1.81
N ALA A 117 1.43 -6.30 2.72
CA ALA A 117 0.13 -5.77 3.19
C ALA A 117 0.27 -4.35 3.75
N ARG A 118 1.30 -4.10 4.57
CA ARG A 118 1.59 -2.77 5.11
C ARG A 118 1.94 -1.76 4.02
N SER A 119 2.73 -2.16 3.02
CA SER A 119 3.13 -1.30 1.90
C SER A 119 1.92 -0.88 1.09
N ILE A 120 1.08 -1.83 0.68
CA ILE A 120 -0.17 -1.55 -0.07
C ILE A 120 -1.04 -0.55 0.68
N MET A 121 -1.36 -0.84 1.95
CA MET A 121 -2.22 0.04 2.75
C MET A 121 -1.63 1.43 2.93
N LYS A 122 -0.33 1.54 3.22
CA LYS A 122 0.32 2.83 3.44
C LYS A 122 0.39 3.66 2.16
N SER A 123 0.75 3.04 1.04
CA SER A 123 0.86 3.71 -0.26
C SER A 123 -0.52 4.12 -0.76
N GLN A 124 -1.56 3.31 -0.55
CA GLN A 124 -2.94 3.66 -0.86
C GLN A 124 -3.43 4.86 -0.05
N MET A 125 -3.20 4.87 1.27
CA MET A 125 -3.57 6.02 2.11
C MET A 125 -2.86 7.31 1.69
N ALA A 126 -1.58 7.21 1.30
CA ALA A 126 -0.80 8.36 0.85
C ALA A 126 -1.17 8.81 -0.57
N SER A 127 -1.72 7.92 -1.40
CA SER A 127 -2.05 8.21 -2.79
C SER A 127 -3.33 7.49 -3.24
N PRO A 128 -4.52 7.92 -2.77
CA PRO A 128 -5.79 7.24 -3.05
C PRO A 128 -6.18 7.21 -4.54
N ALA A 129 -5.60 8.09 -5.37
CA ALA A 129 -5.81 8.09 -6.82
C ALA A 129 -5.35 6.78 -7.51
N PHE A 130 -4.42 6.04 -6.89
CA PHE A 130 -3.92 4.76 -7.40
C PHE A 130 -4.60 3.55 -6.76
N THR A 131 -5.72 3.72 -6.05
CA THR A 131 -6.37 2.61 -5.31
C THR A 131 -6.71 1.43 -6.21
N SER A 132 -7.24 1.66 -7.42
CA SER A 132 -7.53 0.60 -8.38
C SER A 132 -6.29 -0.19 -8.79
N VAL A 133 -5.14 0.48 -8.95
CA VAL A 133 -3.86 -0.18 -9.27
C VAL A 133 -3.40 -1.03 -8.09
N TYR A 134 -3.47 -0.52 -6.86
CA TYR A 134 -3.11 -1.32 -5.68
C TYR A 134 -4.01 -2.53 -5.50
N ALA A 135 -5.32 -2.40 -5.76
CA ALA A 135 -6.24 -3.53 -5.74
C ALA A 135 -5.93 -4.56 -6.83
N ALA A 136 -5.54 -4.14 -8.04
CA ALA A 136 -5.10 -5.03 -9.10
C ALA A 136 -3.83 -5.82 -8.71
N VAL A 137 -2.85 -5.16 -8.07
CA VAL A 137 -1.67 -5.84 -7.52
C VAL A 137 -2.09 -6.91 -6.52
N VAL A 138 -3.00 -6.57 -5.59
CA VAL A 138 -3.50 -7.52 -4.58
C VAL A 138 -4.22 -8.68 -5.26
N ALA A 139 -5.06 -8.42 -6.27
CA ALA A 139 -5.80 -9.46 -6.99
C ALA A 139 -4.87 -10.46 -7.68
N VAL A 140 -3.86 -9.98 -8.41
CA VAL A 140 -2.87 -10.87 -9.07
C VAL A 140 -2.07 -11.67 -8.04
N VAL A 141 -1.57 -11.01 -6.99
CA VAL A 141 -0.84 -11.72 -5.91
C VAL A 141 -1.73 -12.76 -5.23
N ASN A 142 -3.01 -12.46 -5.04
CA ASN A 142 -3.98 -13.33 -4.40
C ASN A 142 -4.21 -14.64 -5.15
N THR A 143 -4.07 -14.66 -6.49
CA THR A 143 -4.17 -15.91 -7.28
C THR A 143 -3.06 -16.92 -6.96
N LYS A 144 -1.89 -16.44 -6.53
CA LYS A 144 -0.71 -17.28 -6.22
C LYS A 144 -0.49 -17.45 -4.72
N PHE A 145 -0.90 -16.46 -3.94
CA PHE A 145 -0.76 -16.39 -2.49
C PHE A 145 -2.05 -15.88 -1.83
N PRO A 146 -3.10 -16.72 -1.71
CA PRO A 146 -4.39 -16.32 -1.17
C PRO A 146 -4.29 -15.71 0.24
N GLU A 147 -3.37 -16.23 1.07
CA GLU A 147 -3.14 -15.75 2.42
C GLU A 147 -2.61 -14.31 2.48
N LEU A 148 -1.96 -13.83 1.41
CA LEU A 148 -1.55 -12.43 1.30
C LEU A 148 -2.75 -11.52 0.98
N GLY A 149 -3.61 -11.93 0.05
CA GLY A 149 -4.84 -11.21 -0.26
C GLY A 149 -5.75 -11.11 0.96
N GLU A 150 -5.96 -12.23 1.65
CA GLU A 150 -6.73 -12.29 2.89
C GLU A 150 -6.12 -11.41 3.99
N LEU A 151 -4.79 -11.41 4.16
CA LEU A 151 -4.11 -10.55 5.13
C LEU A 151 -4.30 -9.07 4.83
N VAL A 152 -4.24 -8.66 3.54
CA VAL A 152 -4.54 -7.28 3.14
C VAL A 152 -5.99 -6.94 3.51
N LEU A 153 -6.95 -7.75 3.05
CA LEU A 153 -8.37 -7.54 3.29
C LEU A 153 -8.68 -7.40 4.78
N ARG A 154 -8.22 -8.36 5.59
CA ARG A 154 -8.36 -8.37 7.05
C ARG A 154 -7.84 -7.10 7.72
N ARG A 155 -6.66 -6.63 7.30
CA ARG A 155 -6.06 -5.41 7.86
C ARG A 155 -6.81 -4.16 7.44
N VAL A 156 -7.36 -4.09 6.22
CA VAL A 156 -8.17 -2.97 5.75
C VAL A 156 -9.52 -2.94 6.48
N VAL A 157 -10.17 -4.08 6.69
CA VAL A 157 -11.39 -4.17 7.51
C VAL A 157 -11.13 -3.67 8.94
N LEU A 158 -10.05 -4.13 9.57
CA LEU A 158 -9.65 -3.64 10.91
C LEU A 158 -9.32 -2.14 10.92
N GLN A 159 -8.74 -1.61 9.85
CA GLN A 159 -8.49 -0.17 9.71
C GLN A 159 -9.80 0.61 9.65
N PHE A 160 -10.77 0.17 8.84
CA PHE A 160 -12.10 0.75 8.78
C PHE A 160 -12.78 0.72 10.15
N ARG A 161 -12.86 -0.45 10.81
CA ARG A 161 -13.49 -0.59 12.14
C ARG A 161 -12.91 0.39 13.16
N ARG A 162 -11.58 0.53 13.19
CA ARG A 162 -10.89 1.46 14.10
C ARG A 162 -11.14 2.92 13.75
N ALA A 163 -11.14 3.27 12.46
CA ALA A 163 -11.40 4.63 11.99
C ALA A 163 -12.83 5.06 12.27
N TYR A 164 -13.81 4.19 11.94
CA TYR A 164 -15.22 4.42 12.18
C TYR A 164 -15.51 4.64 13.67
N LYS A 165 -15.00 3.77 14.54
CA LYS A 165 -15.13 3.92 16.00
C LYS A 165 -14.53 5.23 16.56
N ARG A 166 -13.51 5.78 15.88
CA ARG A 166 -12.85 7.03 16.28
C ARG A 166 -13.37 8.26 15.55
N ASN A 167 -14.38 8.12 14.69
CA ASN A 167 -14.88 9.18 13.80
C ASN A 167 -13.76 9.80 12.94
N ASP A 168 -12.82 8.97 12.46
CA ASP A 168 -11.72 9.39 11.60
C ASP A 168 -12.13 9.29 10.12
N LYS A 169 -12.87 10.32 9.64
CA LYS A 169 -13.44 10.35 8.29
C LYS A 169 -12.40 10.15 7.18
N PRO A 170 -11.23 10.84 7.17
CA PRO A 170 -10.23 10.63 6.11
C PRO A 170 -9.76 9.17 6.01
N VAL A 171 -9.53 8.51 7.15
CA VAL A 171 -9.12 7.10 7.14
C VAL A 171 -10.28 6.18 6.75
N CYS A 172 -11.52 6.48 7.15
CA CYS A 172 -12.70 5.77 6.66
C CYS A 172 -12.83 5.84 5.15
N VAL A 173 -12.72 7.02 4.55
CA VAL A 173 -12.79 7.20 3.08
C VAL A 173 -11.68 6.41 2.38
N ALA A 174 -10.44 6.47 2.88
CA ALA A 174 -9.34 5.71 2.29
C ALA A 174 -9.56 4.19 2.36
N ALA A 175 -9.96 3.67 3.55
CA ALA A 175 -10.18 2.25 3.76
C ALA A 175 -11.37 1.72 2.95
N THR A 176 -12.50 2.44 2.94
CA THR A 176 -13.68 2.08 2.16
C THR A 176 -13.39 2.09 0.67
N LYS A 177 -12.65 3.08 0.16
CA LYS A 177 -12.22 3.09 -1.24
C LYS A 177 -11.37 1.86 -1.59
N LEU A 178 -10.43 1.45 -0.75
CA LEU A 178 -9.66 0.23 -0.99
C LEU A 178 -10.53 -1.03 -0.94
N LEU A 179 -11.46 -1.14 0.01
CA LEU A 179 -12.42 -2.25 0.06
C LEU A 179 -13.29 -2.31 -1.20
N ALA A 180 -13.74 -1.16 -1.72
CA ALA A 180 -14.53 -1.09 -2.94
C ALA A 180 -13.77 -1.74 -4.11
N HIS A 181 -12.52 -1.33 -4.32
CA HIS A 181 -11.71 -1.88 -5.41
C HIS A 181 -11.31 -3.35 -5.19
N LEU A 182 -11.18 -3.83 -3.96
CA LEU A 182 -10.97 -5.26 -3.69
C LEU A 182 -12.22 -6.09 -4.02
N VAL A 183 -13.42 -5.56 -3.77
CA VAL A 183 -14.69 -6.19 -4.18
C VAL A 183 -14.85 -6.17 -5.71
N MET A 184 -14.52 -5.05 -6.35
CA MET A 184 -14.54 -4.93 -7.81
C MET A 184 -13.62 -5.94 -8.49
N GLN A 185 -12.44 -6.20 -7.90
CA GLN A 185 -11.46 -7.19 -8.36
C GLN A 185 -11.79 -8.63 -7.92
N GLN A 186 -12.97 -8.87 -7.32
CA GLN A 186 -13.39 -10.18 -6.80
C GLN A 186 -12.42 -10.83 -5.79
N ALA A 187 -11.56 -10.02 -5.15
CA ALA A 187 -10.71 -10.48 -4.05
C ALA A 187 -11.47 -10.51 -2.71
N ALA A 188 -12.58 -9.80 -2.61
CA ALA A 188 -13.47 -9.79 -1.45
C ALA A 188 -14.92 -9.97 -1.91
N HIS A 189 -15.68 -10.79 -1.18
CA HIS A 189 -17.09 -11.01 -1.50
C HIS A 189 -17.89 -9.71 -1.31
N GLU A 190 -18.83 -9.44 -2.21
CA GLU A 190 -19.66 -8.24 -2.22
C GLU A 190 -20.58 -8.07 -1.00
N LEU A 191 -20.84 -9.14 -0.23
CA LEU A 191 -21.55 -9.05 1.05
C LEU A 191 -20.84 -8.11 2.03
N LEU A 192 -19.51 -8.09 2.04
CA LEU A 192 -18.72 -7.17 2.87
C LEU A 192 -19.04 -5.70 2.54
N ALA A 193 -19.28 -5.37 1.27
CA ALA A 193 -19.66 -4.02 0.86
C ALA A 193 -21.08 -3.66 1.36
N LEU A 194 -22.03 -4.60 1.33
CA LEU A 194 -23.38 -4.39 1.85
C LEU A 194 -23.40 -4.24 3.37
N GLU A 195 -22.63 -5.04 4.10
CA GLU A 195 -22.44 -4.90 5.55
C GLU A 195 -21.87 -3.53 5.89
N LEU A 196 -20.85 -3.08 5.16
CA LEU A 196 -20.21 -1.79 5.35
C LEU A 196 -21.20 -0.63 5.15
N LEU A 197 -22.00 -0.69 4.08
CA LEU A 197 -23.05 0.30 3.83
C LEU A 197 -24.13 0.28 4.91
N THR A 198 -24.49 -0.90 5.41
CA THR A 198 -25.45 -1.05 6.50
C THR A 198 -24.94 -0.38 7.77
N VAL A 199 -23.67 -0.59 8.13
CA VAL A 199 -23.04 0.06 9.30
C VAL A 199 -22.95 1.58 9.12
N LEU A 200 -22.53 2.06 7.96
CA LEU A 200 -22.44 3.50 7.71
C LEU A 200 -23.80 4.20 7.76
N LEU A 201 -24.87 3.52 7.33
CA LEU A 201 -26.20 4.12 7.22
C LEU A 201 -27.13 3.79 8.39
N SER A 202 -26.73 2.95 9.35
CA SER A 202 -27.60 2.54 10.47
C SER A 202 -27.93 3.70 11.42
N GLN A 203 -26.95 4.56 11.71
CA GLN A 203 -27.11 5.79 12.48
C GLN A 203 -26.53 6.95 11.65
N PRO A 204 -27.32 7.52 10.74
CA PRO A 204 -26.82 8.45 9.74
C PRO A 204 -26.38 9.76 10.40
N THR A 205 -25.12 10.10 10.19
CA THR A 205 -24.53 11.43 10.38
C THR A 205 -24.06 11.97 9.05
N ASP A 206 -23.89 13.29 8.91
CA ASP A 206 -23.38 13.91 7.67
C ASP A 206 -22.11 13.21 7.16
N ASP A 207 -21.15 12.96 8.05
CA ASP A 207 -19.89 12.29 7.70
C ASP A 207 -20.05 10.82 7.29
N SER A 208 -20.86 10.05 8.01
CA SER A 208 -21.08 8.62 7.68
C SER A 208 -21.82 8.45 6.35
N VAL A 209 -22.79 9.33 6.08
CA VAL A 209 -23.56 9.35 4.84
C VAL A 209 -22.68 9.78 3.67
N GLU A 210 -21.81 10.77 3.85
CA GLU A 210 -20.81 11.13 2.83
C GLU A 210 -19.86 9.98 2.49
N VAL A 211 -19.33 9.30 3.51
CA VAL A 211 -18.46 8.12 3.30
C VAL A 211 -19.21 7.04 2.54
N ALA A 212 -20.48 6.79 2.89
CA ALA A 212 -21.31 5.82 2.19
C ALA A 212 -21.56 6.22 0.73
N ILE A 213 -21.83 7.50 0.45
CA ILE A 213 -22.03 8.01 -0.92
C ILE A 213 -20.78 7.80 -1.75
N GLU A 214 -19.61 8.21 -1.26
CA GLU A 214 -18.34 8.02 -1.97
C GLU A 214 -18.04 6.54 -2.18
N PHE A 215 -18.33 5.68 -1.20
CA PHE A 215 -18.16 4.23 -1.35
C PHE A 215 -19.10 3.64 -2.42
N VAL A 216 -20.38 4.00 -2.46
CA VAL A 216 -21.32 3.54 -3.50
C VAL A 216 -20.93 4.05 -4.88
N LYS A 217 -20.35 5.25 -5.01
CA LYS A 217 -19.84 5.72 -6.31
C LYS A 217 -18.76 4.79 -6.87
N GLU A 218 -17.92 4.21 -6.02
CA GLU A 218 -16.86 3.30 -6.45
C GLU A 218 -17.38 1.88 -6.72
N VAL A 219 -18.13 1.28 -5.77
CA VAL A 219 -18.52 -0.15 -5.84
C VAL A 219 -19.91 -0.38 -6.47
N GLY A 220 -20.71 0.67 -6.67
CA GLY A 220 -22.13 0.56 -6.97
C GLY A 220 -22.45 -0.18 -8.27
N TYR A 221 -21.62 -0.05 -9.30
CA TYR A 221 -21.75 -0.82 -10.53
C TYR A 221 -21.56 -2.33 -10.28
N THR A 222 -20.53 -2.70 -9.51
CA THR A 222 -20.29 -4.11 -9.17
C THR A 222 -21.44 -4.69 -8.35
N LEU A 223 -21.96 -3.90 -7.38
CA LEU A 223 -23.14 -4.32 -6.62
C LEU A 223 -24.41 -4.41 -7.47
N SER A 224 -24.57 -3.61 -8.54
CA SER A 224 -25.73 -3.75 -9.41
C SER A 224 -25.70 -5.04 -10.23
N GLU A 225 -24.51 -5.51 -10.59
CA GLU A 225 -24.34 -6.77 -11.34
C GLU A 225 -24.46 -8.00 -10.42
N LEU A 226 -23.80 -7.97 -9.26
CA LEU A 226 -23.71 -9.13 -8.37
C LEU A 226 -24.87 -9.25 -7.37
N SER A 227 -25.31 -8.11 -6.80
CA SER A 227 -26.34 -8.09 -5.75
C SER A 227 -27.35 -6.94 -5.95
N PRO A 228 -28.14 -6.94 -7.05
CA PRO A 228 -29.05 -5.84 -7.38
C PRO A 228 -30.10 -5.58 -6.31
N GLN A 229 -30.55 -6.62 -5.60
CA GLN A 229 -31.49 -6.49 -4.49
C GLN A 229 -30.82 -5.82 -3.27
N GLY A 230 -29.60 -6.23 -2.94
CA GLY A 230 -28.81 -5.60 -1.86
C GLY A 230 -28.58 -4.11 -2.14
N LEU A 231 -28.14 -3.78 -3.36
CA LEU A 231 -27.97 -2.39 -3.78
C LEU A 231 -29.29 -1.61 -3.72
N HIS A 232 -30.40 -2.22 -4.16
CA HIS A 232 -31.71 -1.57 -4.08
C HIS A 232 -32.08 -1.22 -2.63
N SER A 233 -31.89 -2.12 -1.68
CA SER A 233 -32.12 -1.86 -0.26
C SER A 233 -31.28 -0.71 0.29
N ILE A 234 -30.02 -0.57 -0.14
CA ILE A 234 -29.17 0.57 0.25
C ILE A 234 -29.75 1.89 -0.26
N PHE A 235 -30.24 1.95 -1.49
CA PHE A 235 -30.87 3.17 -2.02
C PHE A 235 -32.22 3.48 -1.36
N GLU A 236 -33.00 2.46 -0.95
CA GLU A 236 -34.18 2.70 -0.11
C GLU A 236 -33.78 3.35 1.22
N ARG A 237 -32.67 2.90 1.83
CA ARG A 237 -32.14 3.53 3.05
C ARG A 237 -31.75 4.99 2.82
N PHE A 238 -31.04 5.32 1.74
CA PHE A 238 -30.74 6.71 1.38
C PHE A 238 -32.01 7.56 1.19
N ARG A 239 -33.07 7.01 0.59
CA ARG A 239 -34.35 7.71 0.45
C ARG A 239 -35.02 7.96 1.81
N GLY A 240 -34.95 6.99 2.72
CA GLY A 240 -35.41 7.14 4.10
C GLY A 240 -34.73 8.32 4.80
N ILE A 241 -33.39 8.39 4.71
CA ILE A 241 -32.58 9.47 5.29
C ILE A 241 -32.97 10.84 4.73
N LEU A 242 -33.22 10.94 3.41
CA LEU A 242 -33.72 12.18 2.79
C LEU A 242 -35.08 12.61 3.34
N HIS A 243 -35.99 11.66 3.59
CA HIS A 243 -37.33 11.95 4.12
C HIS A 243 -37.32 12.33 5.61
N GLU A 244 -36.42 11.74 6.39
CA GLU A 244 -36.22 12.09 7.81
C GLU A 244 -35.78 13.55 7.94
N GLY A 245 -34.95 14.04 7.01
CA GLY A 245 -34.59 15.46 6.91
C GLY A 245 -33.65 15.95 8.02
N GLU A 246 -33.03 15.04 8.76
CA GLU A 246 -32.12 15.35 9.87
C GLU A 246 -30.69 15.68 9.42
N ILE A 247 -30.31 15.29 8.21
CA ILE A 247 -28.99 15.57 7.60
C ILE A 247 -28.91 16.95 6.97
N ASP A 248 -27.70 17.50 6.87
CA ASP A 248 -27.47 18.81 6.28
C ASP A 248 -27.89 18.88 4.79
N LYS A 249 -28.21 20.08 4.30
CA LYS A 249 -28.66 20.29 2.91
C LYS A 249 -27.63 19.85 1.87
N ARG A 250 -26.33 19.99 2.16
CA ARG A 250 -25.26 19.59 1.25
C ARG A 250 -25.23 18.08 1.09
N VAL A 251 -25.37 17.32 2.18
CA VAL A 251 -25.45 15.86 2.16
C VAL A 251 -26.71 15.41 1.44
N GLN A 252 -27.85 16.09 1.61
CA GLN A 252 -29.06 15.83 0.81
C GLN A 252 -28.79 15.95 -0.70
N PHE A 253 -28.14 17.03 -1.15
CA PHE A 253 -27.73 17.20 -2.55
C PHE A 253 -26.74 16.11 -3.02
N MET A 254 -25.86 15.64 -2.13
CA MET A 254 -24.94 14.53 -2.46
C MET A 254 -25.70 13.21 -2.66
N ILE A 255 -26.73 12.93 -1.84
CA ILE A 255 -27.61 11.77 -2.05
C ILE A 255 -28.36 11.91 -3.38
N GLU A 256 -28.96 13.06 -3.67
CA GLU A 256 -29.64 13.30 -4.96
C GLU A 256 -28.70 13.08 -6.16
N SER A 257 -27.46 13.56 -6.04
CA SER A 257 -26.41 13.31 -7.04
C SER A 257 -26.10 11.82 -7.20
N LEU A 258 -26.07 11.05 -6.10
CA LEU A 258 -25.89 9.60 -6.15
C LEU A 258 -27.06 8.90 -6.86
N PHE A 259 -28.30 9.33 -6.65
CA PHE A 259 -29.46 8.82 -7.40
C PHE A 259 -29.35 9.09 -8.90
N ALA A 260 -28.81 10.25 -9.29
CA ALA A 260 -28.54 10.56 -10.69
C ALA A 260 -27.48 9.62 -11.30
N ILE A 261 -26.40 9.35 -10.57
CA ILE A 261 -25.36 8.38 -10.99
C ILE A 261 -25.97 6.99 -11.18
N ARG A 262 -26.79 6.50 -10.24
CA ARG A 262 -27.50 5.22 -10.38
C ARG A 262 -28.40 5.20 -11.62
N LYS A 263 -29.18 6.27 -11.84
CA LYS A 263 -30.08 6.38 -12.99
C LYS A 263 -29.32 6.37 -14.32
N ALA A 264 -28.11 6.91 -14.34
CA ALA A 264 -27.20 6.86 -15.48
C ALA A 264 -26.45 5.52 -15.61
N GLY A 265 -26.74 4.52 -14.77
CA GLY A 265 -26.07 3.22 -14.83
C GLY A 265 -24.59 3.25 -14.41
N PHE A 266 -24.24 4.15 -13.48
CA PHE A 266 -22.87 4.36 -12.99
C PHE A 266 -21.87 4.72 -14.09
N GLU A 267 -22.30 5.44 -15.13
CA GLU A 267 -21.42 5.94 -16.20
C GLU A 267 -20.18 6.66 -15.62
N GLY A 268 -18.99 6.30 -16.11
CA GLY A 268 -17.70 6.79 -15.60
C GLY A 268 -17.16 6.07 -14.36
N HIS A 269 -17.96 5.19 -13.75
CA HIS A 269 -17.63 4.39 -12.56
C HIS A 269 -17.88 2.89 -12.81
N GLN A 270 -17.71 2.45 -14.06
CA GLN A 270 -18.08 1.10 -14.49
C GLN A 270 -16.90 0.14 -14.34
N GLY A 271 -17.07 -0.84 -13.46
CA GLY A 271 -16.21 -2.02 -13.35
C GLY A 271 -14.73 -1.74 -13.11
N VAL A 272 -13.93 -2.80 -13.28
CA VAL A 272 -12.47 -2.72 -13.26
C VAL A 272 -12.00 -2.18 -14.62
N PRO A 273 -11.10 -1.18 -14.67
CA PRO A 273 -10.48 -0.77 -15.92
C PRO A 273 -9.80 -1.95 -16.61
N LYS A 274 -9.94 -2.09 -17.93
CA LYS A 274 -9.43 -3.25 -18.68
C LYS A 274 -7.94 -3.48 -18.50
N GLU A 275 -7.16 -2.41 -18.34
CA GLU A 275 -5.72 -2.47 -18.12
C GLU A 275 -5.35 -3.02 -16.73
N LEU A 276 -6.30 -3.09 -15.83
CA LEU A 276 -6.17 -3.58 -14.45
C LEU A 276 -6.92 -4.90 -14.22
N ASP A 277 -7.63 -5.39 -15.23
CA ASP A 277 -8.34 -6.67 -15.25
C ASP A 277 -7.38 -7.75 -15.75
N LEU A 278 -6.47 -8.16 -14.85
CA LEU A 278 -5.34 -9.06 -15.16
C LEU A 278 -5.56 -10.50 -14.69
N VAL A 279 -6.71 -10.79 -14.08
CA VAL A 279 -7.02 -12.10 -13.50
C VAL A 279 -8.29 -12.62 -14.14
N GLU A 280 -8.16 -13.72 -14.88
CA GLU A 280 -9.29 -14.43 -15.47
C GLU A 280 -10.27 -14.90 -14.40
N SER A 281 -11.57 -14.90 -14.72
CA SER A 281 -12.63 -15.19 -13.74
C SER A 281 -12.48 -16.54 -13.04
N ASP A 282 -11.97 -17.56 -13.74
CA ASP A 282 -11.78 -18.91 -13.18
C ASP A 282 -10.59 -18.99 -12.20
N ASP A 283 -9.65 -18.03 -12.26
CA ASP A 283 -8.49 -17.94 -11.38
C ASP A 283 -8.71 -16.97 -10.21
N GLN A 284 -9.86 -16.30 -10.15
CA GLN A 284 -10.19 -15.38 -9.07
C GLN A 284 -10.45 -16.14 -7.77
N ILE A 285 -9.85 -15.65 -6.67
CA ILE A 285 -10.02 -16.20 -5.34
C ILE A 285 -10.71 -15.15 -4.46
N THR A 286 -11.98 -15.38 -4.17
CA THR A 286 -12.80 -14.45 -3.40
C THR A 286 -12.83 -14.82 -1.93
N HIS A 287 -12.44 -13.89 -1.07
CA HIS A 287 -12.49 -14.09 0.38
C HIS A 287 -13.85 -13.67 0.94
N GLU A 288 -14.50 -14.59 1.65
CA GLU A 288 -15.69 -14.33 2.45
C GLU A 288 -15.28 -13.84 3.84
N MET A 289 -15.43 -12.54 4.09
CA MET A 289 -15.09 -11.92 5.36
C MET A 289 -16.21 -10.98 5.80
N SER A 290 -16.55 -11.02 7.09
CA SER A 290 -17.54 -10.14 7.69
C SER A 290 -16.89 -9.03 8.52
N LEU A 291 -17.58 -7.90 8.65
CA LEU A 291 -17.19 -6.83 9.58
C LEU A 291 -17.24 -7.25 11.05
N GLU A 292 -18.06 -8.25 11.36
CA GLU A 292 -18.27 -8.71 12.74
C GLU A 292 -17.22 -9.73 13.20
N ASP A 293 -16.48 -10.33 12.27
CA ASP A 293 -15.49 -11.37 12.54
C ASP A 293 -14.43 -10.96 13.57
N GLU A 294 -13.92 -11.94 14.32
CA GLU A 294 -12.76 -11.78 15.20
C GLU A 294 -11.47 -11.80 14.39
N LEU A 295 -11.12 -10.64 13.85
CA LEU A 295 -9.97 -10.47 12.97
C LEU A 295 -8.67 -10.18 13.71
N ASN A 296 -7.60 -10.88 13.34
CA ASN A 296 -6.23 -10.60 13.80
C ASN A 296 -5.43 -9.87 12.72
N ALA A 297 -4.82 -8.73 13.04
CA ALA A 297 -3.98 -8.00 12.08
C ALA A 297 -2.61 -8.65 11.84
N GLU A 298 -2.19 -9.60 12.68
CA GLU A 298 -0.87 -10.25 12.63
C GLU A 298 0.28 -9.24 12.52
N THR A 299 0.25 -8.20 13.36
CA THR A 299 1.23 -7.10 13.33
C THR A 299 2.67 -7.56 13.57
N GLY A 300 2.85 -8.72 14.20
CA GLY A 300 4.15 -9.36 14.38
C GLY A 300 4.84 -9.77 13.08
N LEU A 301 4.12 -9.86 11.95
CA LEU A 301 4.68 -10.13 10.62
C LEU A 301 5.41 -8.93 10.02
N ASP A 302 5.22 -7.74 10.59
CA ASP A 302 5.84 -6.52 10.07
C ASP A 302 7.23 -6.28 10.67
N VAL A 303 7.63 -7.13 11.61
CA VAL A 303 8.85 -7.00 12.41
C VAL A 303 9.74 -8.20 12.13
N PHE A 304 11.03 -7.93 11.96
CA PHE A 304 12.04 -8.97 11.78
C PHE A 304 12.04 -9.96 12.95
N LYS A 305 12.08 -11.24 12.62
CA LYS A 305 12.33 -12.35 13.53
C LYS A 305 13.36 -13.26 12.87
N VAL A 306 14.25 -13.83 13.68
CA VAL A 306 15.20 -14.84 13.21
C VAL A 306 14.40 -16.09 12.87
N ASP A 307 14.63 -16.61 11.67
CA ASP A 307 14.04 -17.84 11.16
C ASP A 307 15.09 -18.97 11.28
N PRO A 308 14.87 -19.97 12.15
CA PRO A 308 15.77 -21.13 12.24
C PRO A 308 15.86 -21.95 10.95
N GLU A 309 14.81 -21.91 10.11
CA GLU A 309 14.69 -22.67 8.86
C GLU A 309 14.91 -21.76 7.64
N TYR A 310 15.63 -20.65 7.80
CA TYR A 310 15.75 -19.60 6.79
C TYR A 310 16.23 -20.09 5.42
N GLU A 311 17.23 -20.97 5.38
CA GLU A 311 17.77 -21.49 4.12
C GLU A 311 16.75 -22.39 3.40
N GLU A 312 16.06 -23.24 4.16
CA GLU A 312 15.02 -24.12 3.61
C GLU A 312 13.83 -23.30 3.10
N ASN A 313 13.37 -22.33 3.87
CA ASN A 313 12.27 -21.45 3.49
C ASN A 313 12.62 -20.58 2.27
N GLN A 314 13.89 -20.18 2.13
CA GLN A 314 14.34 -19.49 0.92
C GLN A 314 14.40 -20.41 -0.29
N ALA A 315 14.88 -21.64 -0.13
CA ALA A 315 14.88 -22.62 -1.22
C ALA A 315 13.46 -22.95 -1.69
N LYS A 316 12.51 -23.13 -0.77
CA LYS A 316 11.08 -23.32 -1.09
C LYS A 316 10.51 -22.16 -1.89
N TYR A 317 10.80 -20.92 -1.48
CA TYR A 317 10.32 -19.76 -2.23
C TYR A 317 10.98 -19.65 -3.60
N GLU A 318 12.27 -19.97 -3.73
CA GLU A 318 12.97 -19.96 -5.01
C GLU A 318 12.36 -20.96 -6.00
N GLN A 319 11.95 -22.14 -5.54
CA GLN A 319 11.24 -23.12 -6.35
C GLN A 319 9.87 -22.60 -6.79
N LEU A 320 9.10 -22.05 -5.85
CA LEU A 320 7.79 -21.47 -6.14
C LEU A 320 7.88 -20.28 -7.11
N LYS A 321 8.91 -19.45 -6.98
CA LYS A 321 9.18 -18.34 -7.89
C LYS A 321 9.39 -18.84 -9.32
N LYS A 322 10.18 -19.90 -9.52
CA LYS A 322 10.41 -20.49 -10.85
C LYS A 322 9.12 -21.01 -11.48
N GLU A 323 8.27 -21.63 -10.67
CA GLU A 323 6.96 -22.11 -11.11
C GLU A 323 6.04 -20.94 -11.53
N ILE A 324 5.95 -19.89 -10.70
CA ILE A 324 5.10 -18.73 -10.97
C ILE A 324 5.57 -17.95 -12.21
N LEU A 325 6.88 -17.79 -12.38
CA LEU A 325 7.46 -17.03 -13.51
C LEU A 325 7.62 -17.85 -14.78
N GLY A 326 7.31 -19.16 -14.75
CA GLY A 326 7.48 -20.05 -15.90
C GLY A 326 8.94 -20.36 -16.26
N GLU A 327 9.89 -20.06 -15.37
CA GLU A 327 11.33 -20.32 -15.55
C GLU A 327 11.71 -21.80 -15.35
N GLY A 328 10.72 -22.67 -15.11
CA GLY A 328 10.90 -24.10 -14.83
C GLY A 328 10.60 -25.05 -16.00
N GLY A 329 10.39 -24.54 -17.22
CA GLY A 329 9.81 -25.32 -18.33
C GLY A 329 10.50 -25.18 -19.69
N GLU A 330 11.84 -25.22 -19.76
CA GLU A 330 12.58 -25.43 -21.02
C GLU A 330 13.89 -26.21 -20.76
N GLU A 331 13.81 -27.47 -20.33
CA GLU A 331 14.96 -28.40 -20.39
C GLU A 331 14.53 -29.86 -20.64
N GLU A 332 13.54 -30.17 -21.48
CA GLU A 332 13.40 -31.54 -22.06
C GLU A 332 12.70 -31.49 -23.43
N GLU A 333 13.48 -31.57 -24.52
CA GLU A 333 13.23 -32.36 -25.74
C GLU A 333 14.34 -32.05 -26.79
N ASP A 334 15.59 -32.43 -26.49
CA ASP A 334 16.52 -32.81 -27.56
C ASP A 334 16.14 -34.25 -27.95
N GLY A 335 15.07 -34.36 -28.75
CA GLY A 335 14.68 -35.59 -29.41
C GLY A 335 15.73 -35.96 -30.43
N ASP A 336 16.42 -37.08 -30.15
CA ASP A 336 17.15 -37.90 -31.11
C ASP A 336 16.32 -38.08 -32.39
N ASP A 337 16.80 -37.51 -33.51
CA ASP A 337 16.43 -38.00 -34.83
C ASP A 337 17.68 -38.51 -35.54
N ASP A 338 17.70 -39.84 -35.55
CA ASP A 338 18.49 -40.79 -36.32
C ASP A 338 18.39 -40.51 -37.83
N ASP A 339 19.50 -40.15 -38.49
CA ASP A 339 19.65 -40.29 -39.93
C ASP A 339 20.64 -41.43 -40.22
N GLY A 340 20.05 -42.61 -40.38
CA GLY A 340 20.69 -43.81 -40.92
C GLY A 340 20.92 -43.74 -42.43
N ASP A 341 22.00 -44.42 -42.84
CA ASP A 341 22.53 -44.63 -44.20
C ASP A 341 21.60 -45.46 -45.12
#